data_AF-A0A0D2NSA9-F1
#
_entry.id   AF-A0A0D2NSA9-F1
#
_cell.length_a   1.000
_cell.length_b   1.000
_cell.length_c   1.000
_cell.angle_alpha   90.00
_cell.angle_beta   90.00
_cell.angle_gamma   90.00
#
_symmetry.space_group_name_H-M   'P 1'
#
loop_
_entity.id
_entity.type
_entity.pdbx_description
1 polymer ?
#
loop_
_entity_poly.entity_id
_entity_poly.type
_entity_poly.pdbx_seq_one_letter_code
_entity_poly.pdbx_strand_id
1 'polypeptide(L)'
;RIAREFLQPDEVLDGPSVEATFARNGLRVDAEDGENEYWDDDLTEQERAIICGTYVMYTRADGAGDQITKISWFPPPQTWEGSSFDSIEWTPIAEDIFQSVFSDARLGNFQPLSAKRWRDRLRNFKSPRKAFENNKSRSSKFFTQNWKAL
;
A
#
# COMPACT_ATOMS: atom_id res chain seq x y z
N ARG A 1 -2.26 7.66 0.87
CA ARG A 1 -1.82 8.94 0.25
C ARG A 1 -2.74 9.42 -0.87
N ILE A 2 -2.97 8.61 -1.91
CA ILE A 2 -3.77 8.99 -3.11
C ILE A 2 -5.15 9.52 -2.73
N ALA A 3 -5.87 8.80 -1.85
CA ALA A 3 -7.21 9.20 -1.40
C ALA A 3 -7.28 10.64 -0.82
N ARG A 4 -6.20 11.14 -0.20
CA ARG A 4 -6.15 12.51 0.36
C ARG A 4 -6.19 13.62 -0.69
N GLU A 5 -6.00 13.31 -1.98
CA GLU A 5 -6.16 14.29 -3.06
C GLU A 5 -7.63 14.44 -3.50
N PHE A 6 -8.48 13.49 -3.12
CA PHE A 6 -9.85 13.38 -3.65
C PHE A 6 -10.92 13.40 -2.57
N LEU A 7 -10.59 12.99 -1.34
CA LEU A 7 -11.49 12.98 -0.20
C LEU A 7 -11.32 14.25 0.64
N GLN A 8 -12.43 14.81 1.10
CA GLN A 8 -12.45 15.86 2.11
C GLN A 8 -12.28 15.25 3.52
N PRO A 9 -11.71 16.00 4.48
CA PRO A 9 -11.46 15.48 5.83
C PRO A 9 -12.72 15.04 6.60
N ASP A 10 -13.88 15.58 6.28
CA ASP A 10 -15.17 15.23 6.88
C ASP A 10 -15.71 13.89 6.36
N GLU A 11 -15.34 13.48 5.14
CA GLU A 11 -15.76 12.20 4.54
C GLU A 11 -15.09 10.97 5.19
N VAL A 12 -14.08 11.16 6.03
CA VAL A 12 -13.36 10.05 6.72
C VAL A 12 -13.74 9.92 8.20
N LEU A 13 -14.73 10.68 8.66
CA LEU A 13 -15.19 10.65 10.06
C LEU A 13 -16.32 9.64 10.30
N ASP A 14 -16.89 9.09 9.23
CA ASP A 14 -17.78 7.95 9.33
C ASP A 14 -16.96 6.76 9.83
N GLY A 15 -17.42 6.14 10.93
CA GLY A 15 -16.76 4.97 11.49
C GLY A 15 -16.70 3.79 10.50
N PRO A 16 -16.13 2.65 10.92
CA PRO A 16 -15.94 1.49 10.05
C PRO A 16 -17.22 1.07 9.34
N SER A 17 -17.09 0.67 8.08
CA SER A 17 -18.23 0.35 7.24
C SER A 17 -19.07 -0.82 7.77
N VAL A 18 -20.25 -1.00 7.19
CA VAL A 18 -21.10 -2.18 7.45
C VAL A 18 -20.40 -3.47 7.00
N GLU A 19 -19.52 -3.40 6.00
CA GLU A 19 -18.75 -4.55 5.55
C GLU A 19 -17.75 -5.02 6.63
N ALA A 20 -17.04 -4.08 7.26
CA ALA A 20 -16.16 -4.39 8.40
C ALA A 20 -16.94 -4.87 9.62
N THR A 21 -18.02 -4.16 10.00
CA THR A 21 -18.71 -4.40 11.29
C THR A 21 -19.72 -5.56 11.26
N PHE A 22 -20.51 -5.68 10.20
CA PHE A 22 -21.56 -6.71 10.08
C PHE A 22 -21.07 -7.94 9.32
N ALA A 23 -20.44 -7.74 8.15
CA ALA A 23 -19.95 -8.86 7.35
C ALA A 23 -18.64 -9.45 7.86
N ARG A 24 -17.99 -8.78 8.84
CA ARG A 24 -16.71 -9.21 9.43
C ARG A 24 -15.63 -9.37 8.35
N ASN A 25 -15.64 -8.46 7.37
CA ASN A 25 -14.69 -8.42 6.28
C ASN A 25 -13.84 -7.14 6.39
N GLY A 26 -12.64 -7.26 6.93
CA GLY A 26 -11.77 -6.13 7.22
C GLY A 26 -10.62 -6.51 8.15
N LEU A 27 -10.00 -5.50 8.74
CA LEU A 27 -8.96 -5.67 9.75
C LEU A 27 -9.61 -6.03 11.09
N ARG A 28 -9.15 -7.13 11.71
CA ARG A 28 -9.54 -7.55 13.06
C ARG A 28 -8.36 -7.47 14.02
N VAL A 29 -8.59 -6.89 15.19
CA VAL A 29 -7.67 -6.94 16.33
C VAL A 29 -8.45 -7.40 17.57
N ASP A 30 -7.92 -8.37 18.29
CA ASP A 30 -8.55 -8.85 19.53
C ASP A 30 -8.34 -7.82 20.64
N ALA A 31 -9.38 -7.53 21.42
CA ALA A 31 -9.28 -6.62 22.56
C ALA A 31 -8.52 -7.27 23.73
N GLU A 32 -7.93 -6.45 24.61
CA GLU A 32 -7.17 -6.94 25.78
C GLU A 32 -8.03 -7.70 26.79
N ASP A 33 -9.35 -7.47 26.79
CA ASP A 33 -10.29 -8.18 27.67
C ASP A 33 -10.51 -9.65 27.27
N GLY A 34 -10.08 -10.07 26.07
CA GLY A 34 -10.26 -11.41 25.55
C GLY A 34 -11.70 -11.77 25.18
N GLU A 35 -12.63 -10.81 25.24
CA GLU A 35 -14.06 -11.01 24.97
C GLU A 35 -14.53 -10.21 23.76
N ASN A 36 -13.86 -9.08 23.47
CA ASN A 36 -14.24 -8.18 22.40
C ASN A 36 -13.23 -8.18 21.24
N GLU A 37 -13.68 -7.68 20.10
CA GLU A 37 -12.89 -7.54 18.88
C GLU A 37 -13.07 -6.13 18.32
N TYR A 38 -11.97 -5.53 17.88
CA TYR A 38 -11.97 -4.28 17.12
C TYR A 38 -11.93 -4.59 15.63
N TRP A 39 -12.81 -3.93 14.88
CA TRP A 39 -12.95 -4.09 13.45
C TRP A 39 -12.79 -2.74 12.75
N ASP A 40 -12.01 -2.73 11.68
CA ASP A 40 -11.81 -1.58 10.81
C ASP A 40 -11.82 -2.03 9.34
N ASP A 41 -12.03 -1.10 8.42
CA ASP A 41 -12.00 -1.37 6.98
C ASP A 41 -10.57 -1.73 6.53
N ASP A 42 -10.46 -2.73 5.65
CA ASP A 42 -9.21 -3.03 4.94
C ASP A 42 -9.46 -3.00 3.43
N LEU A 43 -8.46 -2.58 2.67
CA LEU A 43 -8.57 -2.50 1.23
C LEU A 43 -8.42 -3.89 0.61
N THR A 44 -9.41 -4.32 -0.16
CA THR A 44 -9.34 -5.52 -1.00
C THR A 44 -8.28 -5.38 -2.10
N GLU A 45 -7.85 -6.50 -2.73
CA GLU A 45 -6.92 -6.43 -3.87
C GLU A 45 -7.49 -5.58 -5.01
N GLN A 46 -8.81 -5.66 -5.25
CA GLN A 46 -9.48 -4.89 -6.29
C GLN A 46 -9.48 -3.39 -5.99
N GLU A 47 -9.80 -2.98 -4.76
CA GLU A 47 -9.75 -1.56 -4.37
C GLU A 47 -8.33 -1.01 -4.45
N ARG A 48 -7.33 -1.77 -3.98
CA ARG A 48 -5.91 -1.40 -4.14
C ARG A 48 -5.56 -1.21 -5.62
N ALA A 49 -6.03 -2.10 -6.50
CA ALA A 49 -5.80 -2.01 -7.94
C ALA A 49 -6.46 -0.77 -8.55
N ILE A 50 -7.70 -0.46 -8.16
CA ILE A 50 -8.45 0.72 -8.61
C ILE A 50 -7.75 2.00 -8.15
N ILE A 51 -7.43 2.11 -6.85
CA ILE A 51 -6.76 3.27 -6.27
C ILE A 51 -5.41 3.53 -6.94
N CYS A 52 -4.65 2.47 -7.25
CA CYS A 52 -3.36 2.60 -7.94
C CYS A 52 -3.49 2.83 -9.46
N GLY A 53 -4.70 2.83 -10.02
CA GLY A 53 -4.95 2.94 -11.45
C GLY A 53 -4.34 1.78 -12.23
N THR A 54 -4.61 0.55 -11.81
CA THR A 54 -4.02 -0.67 -12.37
C THR A 54 -4.82 -1.18 -13.57
N TYR A 55 -4.12 -1.48 -14.67
CA TYR A 55 -4.66 -2.10 -15.87
C TYR A 55 -4.07 -3.49 -16.07
N VAL A 56 -4.92 -4.42 -16.53
CA VAL A 56 -4.51 -5.75 -17.00
C VAL A 56 -4.41 -5.70 -18.52
N MET A 57 -3.20 -5.90 -19.04
CA MET A 57 -2.90 -5.88 -20.47
C MET A 57 -2.66 -7.31 -20.95
N TYR A 58 -3.34 -7.71 -22.03
CA TYR A 58 -3.09 -8.97 -22.72
C TYR A 58 -1.92 -8.77 -23.69
N THR A 59 -0.83 -9.51 -23.49
CA THR A 59 0.42 -9.26 -24.24
C THR A 59 0.60 -10.15 -25.46
N ARG A 60 -0.41 -10.93 -25.86
CA ARG A 60 -0.34 -11.80 -27.05
C ARG A 60 -1.57 -11.64 -27.95
N ALA A 61 -1.35 -11.67 -29.26
CA ALA A 61 -2.36 -11.44 -30.30
C ALA A 61 -2.27 -12.53 -31.38
N ASP A 62 -2.26 -13.82 -30.98
CA ASP A 62 -1.98 -14.93 -31.92
C ASP A 62 -2.14 -16.34 -31.29
N GLY A 63 -3.03 -16.52 -30.31
CA GLY A 63 -3.58 -17.85 -29.99
C GLY A 63 -2.67 -18.84 -29.24
N ALA A 64 -1.54 -18.40 -28.67
CA ALA A 64 -0.68 -19.26 -27.84
C ALA A 64 -0.54 -18.69 -26.41
N GLY A 65 -1.50 -19.00 -25.54
CA GLY A 65 -1.42 -18.78 -24.08
C GLY A 65 -1.69 -17.35 -23.59
N ASP A 66 -2.46 -17.27 -22.49
CA ASP A 66 -2.88 -16.02 -21.83
C ASP A 66 -1.74 -15.42 -20.98
N GLN A 67 -0.79 -14.74 -21.63
CA GLN A 67 0.13 -13.89 -20.89
C GLN A 67 -0.52 -12.54 -20.62
N ILE A 68 -0.75 -12.25 -19.33
CA ILE A 68 -1.24 -10.96 -18.85
C ILE A 68 -0.11 -10.19 -18.16
N THR A 69 -0.08 -8.87 -18.35
CA THR A 69 0.80 -7.96 -17.63
C THR A 69 -0.02 -6.92 -16.90
N LYS A 70 0.24 -6.73 -15.60
CA LYS A 70 -0.34 -5.65 -14.79
C LYS A 70 0.57 -4.40 -14.87
N ILE A 71 -0.02 -3.25 -15.23
CA ILE A 71 0.63 -1.93 -15.18
C ILE A 71 -0.22 -0.98 -14.34
N SER A 72 0.38 0.06 -13.74
CA SER A 72 -0.31 0.94 -12.79
C SER A 72 0.23 2.36 -12.82
N TRP A 73 -0.65 3.35 -12.62
CA TRP A 73 -0.29 4.78 -12.56
C TRP A 73 0.44 5.17 -11.28
N PHE A 74 0.11 4.53 -10.16
CA PHE A 74 0.81 4.70 -8.89
C PHE A 74 1.43 3.36 -8.45
N PRO A 75 2.51 3.40 -7.66
CA PRO A 75 3.17 2.18 -7.17
C PRO A 75 2.24 1.35 -6.27
N PRO A 76 1.95 0.09 -6.64
CA PRO A 76 1.16 -0.82 -5.81
C PRO A 76 1.85 -1.14 -4.47
N PRO A 77 1.10 -1.50 -3.40
CA PRO A 77 1.68 -1.77 -2.08
C PRO A 77 2.88 -2.71 -2.08
N GLN A 78 2.83 -3.81 -2.83
CA GLN A 78 3.93 -4.78 -2.90
C GLN A 78 5.24 -4.23 -3.52
N THR A 79 5.20 -3.06 -4.17
CA THR A 79 6.40 -2.43 -4.73
C THR A 79 7.15 -1.56 -3.73
N TRP A 80 6.49 -1.18 -2.63
CA TRP A 80 7.07 -0.44 -1.52
C TRP A 80 7.82 -1.36 -0.54
N GLU A 81 7.37 -2.60 -0.38
CA GLU A 81 7.99 -3.58 0.51
C GLU A 81 9.47 -3.80 0.20
N GLY A 82 10.32 -3.75 1.23
CA GLY A 82 11.76 -3.91 1.10
C GLY A 82 12.47 -2.80 0.30
N SER A 83 11.76 -1.72 -0.03
CA SER A 83 12.36 -0.50 -0.58
C SER A 83 12.90 0.40 0.54
N SER A 84 13.54 1.51 0.16
CA SER A 84 13.95 2.56 1.12
C SER A 84 12.81 3.47 1.55
N PHE A 85 11.57 3.04 1.30
CA PHE A 85 10.35 3.72 1.64
C PHE A 85 9.39 2.79 2.40
N ASP A 86 9.84 1.58 2.77
CA ASP A 86 9.12 0.61 3.62
C ASP A 86 9.14 1.06 5.09
N SER A 87 8.76 2.31 5.31
CA SER A 87 8.58 2.94 6.61
C SER A 87 7.12 2.84 7.01
N ILE A 88 6.85 2.77 8.31
CA ILE A 88 5.50 2.87 8.87
C ILE A 88 4.91 4.25 8.57
N GLU A 89 5.76 5.27 8.51
CA GLU A 89 5.37 6.65 8.25
C GLU A 89 5.57 7.04 6.78
N TRP A 90 4.65 7.89 6.29
CA TRP A 90 4.78 8.51 4.99
C TRP A 90 5.89 9.59 5.00
N THR A 91 7.07 9.21 4.51
CA THR A 91 8.27 10.08 4.55
C THR A 91 8.21 11.23 3.53
N PRO A 92 8.94 12.35 3.75
CA PRO A 92 9.05 13.44 2.78
C PRO A 92 9.53 12.98 1.39
N ILE A 93 10.47 12.03 1.32
CA ILE A 93 10.97 11.53 0.04
C ILE A 93 9.90 10.68 -0.67
N ALA A 94 9.07 9.93 0.07
CA ALA A 94 7.92 9.24 -0.50
C ALA A 94 6.89 10.23 -1.07
N GLU A 95 6.68 11.36 -0.38
CA GLU A 95 5.86 12.47 -0.88
C GLU A 95 6.42 13.07 -2.18
N ASP A 96 7.73 13.33 -2.26
CA ASP A 96 8.36 13.86 -3.47
C ASP A 96 8.15 12.93 -4.68
N ILE A 97 8.28 11.62 -4.48
CA ILE A 97 8.02 10.62 -5.53
C ILE A 97 6.56 10.66 -5.95
N PHE A 98 5.64 10.69 -4.99
CA PHE A 98 4.21 10.76 -5.27
C PHE A 98 3.86 12.01 -6.06
N GLN A 99 4.33 13.18 -5.63
CA GLN A 99 4.05 14.46 -6.28
C GLN A 99 4.62 14.52 -7.70
N SER A 100 5.85 14.02 -7.92
CA SER A 100 6.41 13.90 -9.27
C SER A 100 5.52 13.04 -10.17
N VAL A 101 5.13 11.84 -9.72
CA VAL A 101 4.26 10.95 -10.50
C VAL A 101 2.90 11.61 -10.78
N PHE A 102 2.30 12.23 -9.77
CA PHE A 102 1.00 12.88 -9.89
C PHE A 102 1.02 14.04 -10.89
N SER A 103 2.03 14.91 -10.79
CA SER A 103 2.22 16.04 -11.70
C SER A 103 2.48 15.57 -13.14
N ASP A 104 3.43 14.65 -13.33
CA ASP A 104 3.80 14.17 -14.66
C ASP A 104 2.63 13.44 -15.35
N ALA A 105 1.83 12.69 -14.60
CA ALA A 105 0.63 12.03 -15.10
C ALA A 105 -0.42 13.05 -15.58
N ARG A 106 -0.69 14.11 -14.81
CA ARG A 106 -1.65 15.16 -15.20
C ARG A 106 -1.20 15.96 -16.42
N LEU A 107 0.11 16.13 -16.59
CA LEU A 107 0.70 16.79 -17.76
C LEU A 107 0.79 15.87 -19.00
N GLY A 108 0.43 14.58 -18.88
CA GLY A 108 0.55 13.60 -19.96
C GLY A 108 1.98 13.13 -20.24
N ASN A 109 2.93 13.47 -19.36
CA ASN A 109 4.36 13.15 -19.49
C ASN A 109 4.75 11.82 -18.82
N PHE A 110 3.78 11.12 -18.24
CA PHE A 110 3.98 9.85 -17.56
C PHE A 110 3.11 8.74 -18.15
N GLN A 111 3.55 7.51 -18.01
CA GLN A 111 2.83 6.31 -18.43
C GLN A 111 2.82 5.28 -17.30
N PRO A 112 1.75 4.48 -17.18
CA PRO A 112 1.65 3.47 -16.14
C PRO A 112 2.81 2.46 -16.25
N LEU A 113 3.34 2.08 -15.10
CA LEU A 113 4.52 1.21 -15.00
C LEU A 113 4.15 -0.19 -14.54
N SER A 114 4.94 -1.17 -14.97
CA SER A 114 4.88 -2.52 -14.41
C SER A 114 5.47 -2.56 -13.00
N ALA A 115 5.10 -3.56 -12.21
CA ALA A 115 5.63 -3.76 -10.85
C ALA A 115 7.18 -3.83 -10.81
N LYS A 116 7.82 -4.33 -11.88
CA LYS A 116 9.29 -4.32 -12.00
C LYS A 116 9.82 -2.89 -12.11
N ARG A 117 9.26 -2.08 -13.01
CA ARG A 117 9.68 -0.68 -13.21
C ARG A 117 9.41 0.17 -11.97
N TRP A 118 8.32 -0.06 -11.26
CA TRP A 118 8.07 0.57 -9.96
C TRP A 118 9.14 0.22 -8.94
N ARG A 119 9.45 -1.07 -8.74
CA ARG A 119 10.53 -1.49 -7.83
C ARG A 119 11.87 -0.84 -8.19
N ASP A 120 12.18 -0.73 -9.48
CA ASP A 120 13.43 -0.08 -9.93
C ASP A 120 13.41 1.43 -9.67
N ARG A 121 12.28 2.12 -9.86
CA ARG A 121 12.13 3.55 -9.53
C ARG A 121 12.18 3.83 -8.02
N LEU A 122 11.63 2.92 -7.22
CA LEU A 122 11.65 2.98 -5.74
C LEU A 122 12.98 2.46 -5.16
N ARG A 123 13.89 1.93 -5.99
CA ARG A 123 15.21 1.44 -5.57
C ARG A 123 16.14 2.62 -5.30
N ASN A 124 15.95 3.32 -4.18
CA ASN A 124 16.88 4.34 -3.71
C ASN A 124 17.62 3.92 -2.42
N PHE A 125 18.76 4.58 -2.17
CA PHE A 125 19.72 4.47 -1.06
C PHE A 125 19.72 3.20 -0.17
N LYS A 126 20.83 2.44 -0.14
CA LYS A 126 20.99 1.24 0.72
C LYS A 126 20.82 1.51 2.23
N SER A 127 21.13 2.73 2.69
CA SER A 127 21.19 3.08 4.11
C SER A 127 19.80 3.14 4.79
N PRO A 128 18.80 3.90 4.27
CA PRO A 128 17.45 3.90 4.81
C PRO A 128 16.79 2.52 4.85
N ARG A 129 16.93 1.71 3.79
CA ARG A 129 16.40 0.34 3.75
C ARG A 129 16.87 -0.49 4.95
N LYS A 130 18.18 -0.49 5.25
CA LYS A 130 18.73 -1.24 6.38
C LYS A 130 18.24 -0.69 7.72
N ALA A 131 18.05 0.63 7.83
CA ALA A 131 17.49 1.25 9.02
C ALA A 131 16.05 0.81 9.27
N PHE A 132 15.19 0.81 8.25
CA PHE A 132 13.79 0.37 8.36
C PHE A 132 13.66 -1.12 8.63
N GLU A 133 14.46 -1.96 7.98
CA GLU A 133 14.51 -3.39 8.25
C GLU A 133 14.91 -3.68 9.70
N ASN A 134 15.96 -2.99 10.19
CA ASN A 134 16.38 -3.08 11.59
C ASN A 134 15.29 -2.59 12.55
N ASN A 135 14.61 -1.50 12.21
CA ASN A 135 13.53 -0.94 13.02
C ASN A 135 12.35 -1.91 13.11
N LYS A 136 11.89 -2.45 11.98
CA LYS A 136 10.83 -3.47 11.90
C LYS A 136 11.21 -4.70 12.73
N SER A 137 12.43 -5.21 12.58
CA SER A 137 12.92 -6.34 13.38
C SER A 137 12.93 -6.05 14.88
N ARG A 138 13.42 -4.88 15.30
CA ARG A 138 13.47 -4.47 16.71
C ARG A 138 12.08 -4.26 17.28
N SER A 139 11.19 -3.59 16.55
CA SER A 139 9.81 -3.35 16.93
C SER A 139 9.06 -4.68 17.10
N SER A 140 9.15 -5.60 16.13
CA SER A 140 8.53 -6.92 16.24
C SER A 140 9.08 -7.72 17.42
N LYS A 141 10.39 -7.63 17.72
CA LYS A 141 10.98 -8.27 18.92
C LYS A 141 10.46 -7.64 20.20
N PHE A 142 10.39 -6.32 20.27
CA PHE A 142 9.84 -5.60 21.42
C PHE A 142 8.40 -6.03 21.69
N PHE A 143 7.55 -6.05 20.65
CA PHE A 143 6.18 -6.51 20.79
C PHE A 143 6.11 -7.97 21.18
N THR A 144 6.83 -8.88 20.53
CA THR A 144 6.75 -10.32 20.87
C THR A 144 7.32 -10.68 22.25
N GLN A 145 8.28 -9.91 22.77
CA GLN A 145 8.85 -10.12 24.11
C GLN A 145 7.99 -9.51 25.22
N ASN A 146 7.39 -8.34 25.00
CA ASN A 146 6.57 -7.66 26.00
C ASN A 146 5.09 -8.04 25.94
N TRP A 147 4.60 -8.56 24.81
CA TRP A 147 3.23 -9.08 24.66
C TRP A 147 2.98 -10.34 25.50
N LYS A 148 4.03 -11.07 25.89
CA LYS A 148 3.91 -12.22 26.81
C LYS A 148 3.98 -11.84 28.29
N ALA A 149 4.19 -10.56 28.60
CA ALA A 149 4.41 -10.06 29.96
C ALA A 149 3.25 -9.17 30.49
N LEU A 150 2.21 -8.98 29.66
CA LEU A 150 0.91 -8.40 30.03
C LEU A 150 -0.16 -9.47 29.78
#